data_AF-A0A1G0GB07-F1
#
_entry.id   AF-A0A1G0GB07-F1
#
_cell.length_a   1.000
_cell.length_b   1.000
_cell.length_c   1.000
_cell.angle_alpha   90.00
_cell.angle_beta   90.00
_cell.angle_gamma   90.00
#
_symmetry.space_group_name_H-M   'P 1'
#
loop_
_entity.id
_entity.type
_entity.pdbx_description
1 polymer ?
#
loop_
_entity_poly.entity_id
_entity_poly.type
_entity_poly.pdbx_seq_one_letter_code
_entity_poly.pdbx_strand_id
1 'polypeptide(L)'
;MVCILMQGTLVPVQGTAGIQSKQYTKEQVHGEKQDCSICHISHRMKGTGLVKKAISDLCLECHPDSKESTGHVVDVVPSMDVSGFLLVEGKVTCVSCHDSHKNTFTSMLRTEPEKLCQGCHDI
;
A
#
# COMPACT_ATOMS: atom_id res chain seq x y z
N MET A 1 -2.63 -62.02 2.36
CA MET A 1 -1.22 -62.30 2.70
C MET A 1 -0.38 -61.71 1.59
N VAL A 2 0.54 -60.77 1.80
CA VAL A 2 1.73 -60.85 2.66
C VAL A 2 2.06 -59.46 3.20
N CYS A 3 2.35 -59.38 4.50
CA CYS A 3 2.97 -58.22 5.15
C CYS A 3 4.44 -58.12 4.73
N ILE A 4 4.89 -56.93 4.32
CA ILE A 4 6.30 -56.54 4.45
C ILE A 4 6.34 -55.16 5.10
N LEU A 5 6.71 -55.17 6.38
CA LEU A 5 7.14 -54.00 7.15
C LEU A 5 8.58 -53.69 6.77
N MET A 6 8.85 -52.57 6.10
CA MET A 6 10.18 -51.99 6.02
C MET A 6 10.05 -50.48 6.21
N GLN A 7 10.59 -50.04 7.34
CA GLN A 7 10.72 -48.66 7.75
C GLN A 7 11.65 -47.95 6.77
N GLY A 8 11.21 -46.83 6.21
CA GLY A 8 12.00 -46.07 5.26
C GLY A 8 11.34 -44.74 5.00
N THR A 9 12.02 -43.68 5.41
CA THR A 9 11.63 -42.28 5.31
C THR A 9 10.96 -41.93 3.98
N LEU A 10 9.76 -41.37 4.07
CA LEU A 10 9.05 -40.71 2.99
C LEU A 10 9.93 -39.53 2.53
N VAL A 11 10.45 -39.61 1.31
CA VAL A 11 10.94 -38.43 0.57
C VAL A 11 9.89 -38.14 -0.50
N PRO A 12 9.11 -37.06 -0.39
CA PRO A 12 8.31 -36.60 -1.51
C PRO A 12 9.16 -35.73 -2.43
N VAL A 13 9.14 -36.12 -3.69
CA VAL A 13 9.69 -35.46 -4.87
C VAL A 13 8.76 -34.30 -5.28
N GLN A 14 9.37 -33.14 -5.62
CA GLN A 14 8.90 -32.09 -6.54
C GLN A 14 7.57 -31.34 -6.27
N GLY A 15 7.62 -30.00 -6.36
CA GLY A 15 6.45 -29.21 -6.81
C GLY A 15 6.30 -27.82 -6.22
N THR A 16 6.63 -26.82 -7.04
CA THR A 16 6.27 -25.38 -6.96
C THR A 16 6.72 -24.60 -5.72
N ALA A 17 7.64 -23.66 -5.95
CA ALA A 17 7.91 -22.55 -5.04
C ALA A 17 6.60 -21.82 -4.73
N GLY A 18 6.04 -22.10 -3.56
CA GLY A 18 4.92 -21.35 -3.01
C GLY A 18 5.37 -19.92 -2.78
N ILE A 19 4.69 -18.97 -3.42
CA ILE A 19 4.79 -17.55 -3.11
C ILE A 19 4.25 -17.41 -1.69
N GLN A 20 5.15 -17.45 -0.70
CA GLN A 20 4.79 -17.11 0.66
C GLN A 20 4.40 -15.63 0.65
N SER A 21 3.12 -15.32 0.90
CA SER A 21 2.66 -13.95 1.07
C SER A 21 3.37 -13.37 2.29
N LYS A 22 4.46 -12.64 2.06
CA LYS A 22 5.26 -12.01 3.10
C LYS A 22 4.35 -11.02 3.82
N GLN A 23 3.93 -11.35 5.03
CA GLN A 23 3.13 -10.45 5.86
C GLN A 23 4.06 -9.38 6.43
N TYR A 24 3.66 -8.11 6.32
CA TYR A 24 4.39 -6.97 6.84
C TYR A 24 3.67 -6.41 8.07
N THR A 25 4.42 -6.01 9.10
CA THR A 25 3.84 -5.34 10.27
C THR A 25 3.58 -3.87 9.97
N LYS A 26 2.68 -3.23 10.74
CA LYS A 26 2.40 -1.80 10.62
C LYS A 26 3.67 -0.96 10.78
N GLU A 27 4.57 -1.35 11.68
CA GLU A 27 5.83 -0.66 11.95
C GLU A 27 6.82 -0.78 10.78
N GLN A 28 6.82 -1.91 10.07
CA GLN A 28 7.68 -2.13 8.90
C GLN A 28 7.27 -1.29 7.69
N VAL A 29 5.97 -1.02 7.56
CA VAL A 29 5.39 -0.33 6.38
C VAL A 29 5.17 1.17 6.65
N HIS A 30 4.71 1.52 7.85
CA HIS A 30 4.28 2.88 8.22
C HIS A 30 4.96 3.42 9.50
N GLY A 31 5.95 2.70 10.04
CA GLY A 31 6.70 3.14 11.23
C GLY A 31 7.84 4.11 10.91
N GLU A 32 8.69 4.39 11.90
CA GLU A 32 9.83 5.30 11.75
C GLU A 32 10.98 4.70 10.92
N LYS A 33 11.17 3.38 11.00
CA LYS A 33 12.17 2.62 10.24
C LYS A 33 11.46 1.76 9.20
N GLN A 34 11.12 2.38 8.09
CA GLN A 34 10.38 1.76 6.99
C GLN A 34 11.32 0.95 6.08
N ASP A 35 10.88 -0.23 5.65
CA ASP A 35 11.53 -0.91 4.52
C ASP A 35 11.01 -0.31 3.22
N CYS A 36 11.80 0.62 2.66
CA CYS A 36 11.46 1.34 1.43
C CYS A 36 11.20 0.39 0.25
N SER A 37 11.81 -0.80 0.26
CA SER A 37 11.70 -1.78 -0.82
C SER A 37 10.34 -2.46 -0.88
N ILE A 38 9.49 -2.28 0.14
CA ILE A 38 8.11 -2.77 0.11
C ILE A 38 7.34 -2.06 -1.01
N CYS A 39 7.47 -0.74 -1.10
CA CYS A 39 6.74 0.11 -2.05
C CYS A 39 7.56 0.53 -3.27
N HIS A 40 8.85 0.82 -3.09
CA HIS A 40 9.71 1.38 -4.13
C HIS A 40 10.50 0.32 -4.90
N ILE A 41 10.87 0.67 -6.15
CA ILE A 41 11.82 -0.08 -6.95
C ILE A 41 13.19 0.62 -6.88
N SER A 42 14.24 -0.13 -6.52
CA SER A 42 15.58 0.41 -6.26
C SER A 42 16.49 0.49 -7.49
N HIS A 43 16.05 0.00 -8.65
CA HIS A 43 16.90 -0.06 -9.84
C HIS A 43 16.92 1.29 -10.59
N ARG A 44 17.82 2.17 -10.14
CA ARG A 44 18.49 3.28 -10.86
C ARG A 44 17.68 3.95 -12.01
N MET A 45 17.01 5.07 -11.72
CA MET A 45 17.13 6.29 -12.55
C MET A 45 16.59 7.54 -11.82
N LYS A 46 17.12 8.73 -12.20
CA LYS A 46 16.76 10.08 -11.75
C LYS A 46 15.27 10.39 -11.96
N GLY A 47 14.58 10.80 -10.89
CA GLY A 47 13.18 11.24 -10.90
C GLY A 47 12.46 10.92 -9.59
N THR A 48 11.28 11.50 -9.36
CA THR A 48 10.47 11.28 -8.16
C THR A 48 10.01 9.82 -8.05
N GLY A 49 10.60 9.08 -7.12
CA GLY A 49 10.14 7.81 -6.52
C GLY A 49 9.38 6.82 -7.42
N LEU A 50 10.09 5.88 -8.04
CA LEU A 50 9.46 4.74 -8.72
C LEU A 50 8.84 3.79 -7.69
N VAL A 51 7.53 3.56 -7.81
CA VAL A 51 6.77 2.58 -7.03
C VAL A 51 6.47 1.35 -7.88
N LYS A 52 6.24 0.20 -7.23
CA LYS A 52 6.01 -1.09 -7.91
C LYS A 52 4.73 -1.16 -8.73
N LYS A 53 3.74 -0.35 -8.39
CA LYS A 53 2.39 -0.32 -8.97
C LYS A 53 1.84 1.09 -8.96
N ALA A 54 0.69 1.31 -9.61
CA ALA A 54 -0.09 2.52 -9.38
C ALA A 54 -0.37 2.70 -7.88
N ILE A 55 -0.43 3.95 -7.42
CA ILE A 55 -0.47 4.27 -5.99
C ILE A 55 -1.62 3.56 -5.28
N SER A 56 -2.83 3.66 -5.81
CA SER A 56 -4.02 3.09 -5.17
C SER A 56 -3.96 1.56 -5.17
N ASP A 57 -3.52 0.94 -6.27
CA ASP A 57 -3.33 -0.50 -6.34
C ASP A 57 -2.32 -1.00 -5.30
N LEU A 58 -1.22 -0.26 -5.09
CA LEU A 58 -0.22 -0.60 -4.09
C LEU A 58 -0.79 -0.55 -2.67
N CYS A 59 -1.58 0.48 -2.35
CA CYS A 59 -2.24 0.60 -1.04
C CYS A 59 -3.23 -0.55 -0.80
N LEU A 60 -3.99 -0.92 -1.83
CA LEU A 60 -5.03 -1.95 -1.75
C LEU A 60 -4.48 -3.38 -1.62
N GLU A 61 -3.19 -3.61 -1.88
CA GLU A 61 -2.57 -4.92 -1.60
C GLU A 61 -2.60 -5.27 -0.10
N CYS A 62 -2.54 -4.25 0.76
CA CYS A 62 -2.57 -4.39 2.21
C CYS A 62 -3.85 -3.84 2.86
N HIS A 63 -4.55 -2.91 2.18
CA HIS A 63 -5.79 -2.30 2.64
C HIS A 63 -6.98 -2.64 1.73
N PRO A 64 -7.32 -3.94 1.55
CA PRO A 64 -8.38 -4.34 0.63
C PRO A 64 -9.75 -3.76 1.02
N ASP A 65 -10.01 -3.60 2.31
CA ASP A 65 -11.26 -3.07 2.84
C ASP A 65 -11.48 -1.60 2.48
N SER A 66 -10.42 -0.85 2.11
CA SER A 66 -10.54 0.55 1.68
C SER A 66 -11.27 0.70 0.34
N LYS A 67 -11.45 -0.38 -0.42
CA LYS A 67 -12.30 -0.38 -1.63
C LYS A 67 -13.79 -0.35 -1.30
N GLU A 68 -14.18 -0.90 -0.15
CA GLU A 68 -15.57 -1.08 0.25
C GLU A 68 -15.97 -0.19 1.44
N SER A 69 -15.01 0.48 2.08
CA SER A 69 -15.25 1.32 3.25
C SER A 69 -15.83 2.69 2.89
N THR A 70 -16.49 3.30 3.87
CA THR A 70 -17.08 4.65 3.83
C THR A 70 -16.02 5.77 3.83
N GLY A 71 -14.82 5.51 3.32
CA GLY A 71 -13.76 6.50 3.19
C GLY A 71 -14.10 7.58 2.16
N HIS A 72 -13.32 8.65 2.14
CA HIS A 72 -13.46 9.68 1.11
C HIS A 72 -13.07 9.11 -0.27
N VAL A 73 -13.79 9.51 -1.31
CA VAL A 73 -13.58 9.04 -2.68
C VAL A 73 -12.16 9.38 -3.16
N VAL A 74 -11.52 8.40 -3.80
CA VAL A 74 -10.20 8.48 -4.44
C VAL A 74 -10.27 7.89 -5.86
N ASP A 75 -9.18 8.01 -6.62
CA ASP A 75 -9.03 7.65 -8.03
C ASP A 75 -9.97 8.39 -8.99
N VAL A 76 -10.40 9.58 -8.58
CA VAL A 76 -11.27 10.46 -9.36
C VAL A 76 -10.53 11.71 -9.81
N VAL A 77 -10.85 12.17 -11.02
CA VAL A 77 -10.47 13.51 -11.45
C VAL A 77 -11.40 14.49 -10.73
N PRO A 78 -10.86 15.44 -9.94
CA PRO A 78 -11.67 16.39 -9.19
C PRO A 78 -12.45 17.30 -10.15
N SER A 79 -13.73 17.54 -9.87
CA SER A 79 -14.58 18.47 -10.63
C SER A 79 -14.52 19.92 -10.11
N MET A 80 -13.58 20.19 -9.20
CA MET A 80 -13.43 21.43 -8.45
C MET A 80 -11.94 21.79 -8.36
N ASP A 81 -11.63 23.04 -7.99
CA ASP A 81 -10.23 23.43 -7.77
C ASP A 81 -9.69 22.75 -6.51
N VAL A 82 -8.65 21.95 -6.70
CA VAL A 82 -7.90 21.29 -5.63
C VAL A 82 -6.40 21.46 -5.85
N SER A 83 -5.99 22.56 -6.49
CA SER A 83 -4.59 22.86 -6.83
C SER A 83 -3.64 22.85 -5.62
N GLY A 84 -4.16 22.99 -4.40
CA GLY A 84 -3.42 22.84 -3.15
C GLY A 84 -3.06 21.38 -2.78
N PHE A 85 -3.57 20.38 -3.50
CA PHE A 85 -3.37 18.97 -3.20
C PHE A 85 -2.42 18.28 -4.17
N LEU A 86 -1.77 17.22 -3.69
CA LEU A 86 -0.97 16.35 -4.53
C LEU A 86 -1.89 15.50 -5.40
N LEU A 87 -1.94 15.78 -6.70
CA LEU A 87 -2.61 14.95 -7.68
C LEU A 87 -1.64 13.99 -8.34
N VAL A 88 -2.05 12.74 -8.50
CA VAL A 88 -1.29 11.71 -9.24
C VAL A 88 -2.03 11.49 -10.55
N GLU A 89 -1.37 11.80 -11.67
CA GLU A 89 -1.99 11.74 -13.01
C GLU A 89 -3.31 12.54 -13.12
N GLY A 90 -3.38 13.68 -12.41
CA GLY A 90 -4.56 14.55 -12.38
C GLY A 90 -5.71 14.04 -11.51
N LYS A 91 -5.50 12.97 -10.73
CA LYS A 91 -6.51 12.39 -9.84
C LYS A 91 -6.18 12.62 -8.37
N VAL A 92 -7.24 12.73 -7.57
CA VAL A 92 -7.16 12.58 -6.12
C VAL A 92 -6.94 11.09 -5.84
N THR A 93 -5.89 10.74 -5.11
CA THR A 93 -5.53 9.35 -4.77
C THR A 93 -5.31 9.23 -3.27
N CYS A 94 -5.01 8.03 -2.76
CA CYS A 94 -4.71 7.81 -1.34
C CYS A 94 -3.66 8.79 -0.81
N VAL A 95 -2.61 9.08 -1.60
CA VAL A 95 -1.50 9.96 -1.19
C VAL A 95 -1.80 11.44 -1.34
N SER A 96 -2.96 11.83 -1.88
CA SER A 96 -3.40 13.23 -1.88
C SER A 96 -3.66 13.73 -0.46
N CYS A 97 -4.12 12.82 0.41
CA CYS A 97 -4.45 13.09 1.81
C CYS A 97 -3.47 12.44 2.79
N HIS A 98 -2.98 11.24 2.47
CA HIS A 98 -2.05 10.49 3.32
C HIS A 98 -0.58 10.70 2.90
N ASP A 99 0.32 10.79 3.87
CA ASP A 99 1.77 10.76 3.68
C ASP A 99 2.34 9.47 4.27
N SER A 100 2.55 8.45 3.44
CA SER A 100 3.06 7.15 3.88
C SER A 100 4.47 7.23 4.50
N HIS A 101 5.22 8.30 4.26
CA HIS A 101 6.54 8.51 4.85
C HIS A 101 6.50 9.26 6.18
N LYS A 102 5.39 9.95 6.48
CA LYS A 102 5.26 10.80 7.66
C LYS A 102 4.00 10.49 8.44
N ASN A 103 4.17 10.14 9.70
CA ASN A 103 3.07 9.90 10.64
C ASN A 103 2.73 11.14 11.49
N THR A 104 2.85 12.34 10.93
CA THR A 104 2.71 13.61 11.67
C THR A 104 1.32 13.80 12.26
N PHE A 105 0.27 13.46 11.53
CA PHE A 105 -1.13 13.51 12.00
C PHE A 105 -1.74 12.11 12.05
N THR A 106 -2.89 12.00 12.74
CA THR A 106 -3.62 10.73 12.83
C THR A 106 -3.83 10.10 11.46
N SER A 107 -3.73 8.78 11.38
CA SER A 107 -3.81 8.04 10.10
C SER A 107 -2.86 8.54 9.01
N MET A 108 -1.73 9.16 9.38
CA MET A 108 -0.75 9.71 8.43
C MET A 108 -1.31 10.79 7.51
N LEU A 109 -2.29 11.58 7.98
CA LEU A 109 -2.79 12.70 7.18
C LEU A 109 -1.70 13.76 6.99
N ARG A 110 -1.74 14.47 5.86
CA ARG A 110 -0.82 15.56 5.53
C ARG A 110 -1.03 16.82 6.37
N THR A 111 -2.23 17.01 6.89
CA THR A 111 -2.64 18.12 7.74
C THR A 111 -3.71 17.64 8.74
N GLU A 112 -4.16 18.54 9.60
CA GLU A 112 -5.26 18.27 10.53
C GLU A 112 -6.55 17.91 9.76
N PRO A 113 -7.35 16.94 10.24
CA PRO A 113 -8.53 16.46 9.51
C PRO A 113 -9.48 17.56 9.04
N GLU A 114 -9.79 18.54 9.90
CA GLU A 114 -10.71 19.63 9.57
C GLU A 114 -10.18 20.51 8.42
N LYS A 115 -8.91 20.92 8.51
CA LYS A 115 -8.24 21.71 7.47
C LYS A 115 -8.09 20.94 6.16
N LEU A 116 -7.95 19.62 6.23
CA LEU A 116 -7.87 18.78 5.04
C LEU A 116 -9.19 18.82 4.25
N CYS A 117 -10.32 18.67 4.95
CA CYS A 117 -11.64 18.71 4.34
C CYS A 117 -11.93 20.10 3.76
N GLN A 118 -11.63 21.16 4.52
CA GLN A 118 -11.78 22.56 4.10
C GLN A 118 -10.86 22.97 2.96
N GLY A 119 -9.78 22.22 2.72
CA GLY A 119 -8.90 22.48 1.58
C GLY A 119 -9.58 22.28 0.23
N CYS A 120 -10.70 21.55 0.20
CA CYS A 120 -11.52 21.34 -0.99
C CYS A 120 -12.95 21.87 -0.76
N HIS A 121 -13.59 21.43 0.32
CA HIS A 121 -15.01 21.70 0.55
C HIS A 121 -15.19 23.00 1.33
N ASP A 122 -16.01 23.93 0.81
CA ASP A 122 -16.54 25.04 1.60
C ASP A 122 -17.68 24.51 2.49
N ILE A 123 -17.30 23.95 3.64
CA ILE A 123 -18.19 23.36 4.67
C ILE A 123 -18.38 24.31 5.85
#